data_AF-A0A7S1E3V9-F1
#
_entry.id   AF-A0A7S1E3V9-F1
#
_cell.length_a   1.000
_cell.length_b   1.000
_cell.length_c   1.000
_cell.angle_alpha   90.00
_cell.angle_beta   90.00
_cell.angle_gamma   90.00
#
_symmetry.space_group_name_H-M   'P 1'
#
loop_
_entity.id
_entity.type
_entity.pdbx_description
1 polymer ?
#
loop_
_entity_poly.entity_id
_entity_poly.type
_entity_poly.pdbx_seq_one_letter_code
_entity_poly.pdbx_strand_id
1 'polypeptide(L)'
;EGFIFWQAMDDSADGQTYAERYKVCAFPHIAIVDPRTGRSLWKKEGWTQVKPFTAENFAEIAMDFCSRHSFDKDPLPPVKKSATPNINGERKRPFMSENEQMEAAVAASLTSSNHDGKSKGDEDECIMEDDNYEIEFLGTRDGLVEADSEEKKPSFLEKLLSVEVGDEPADGARIQMRMPDATRLVRRFGKNDAVKMIYAFVAQNNDEAKKGKDFMLMAGFPPKDIVGDLDLSIESCGLNGQAVTVRWKD
;
A
#
# COMPACT_ATOMS: atom_id res chain seq x y z
N GLU A 1 -14.16 -22.16 15.90
CA GLU A 1 -14.53 -20.72 16.01
C GLU A 1 -15.63 -20.44 15.00
N GLY A 2 -16.54 -19.50 15.29
CA GLY A 2 -17.71 -19.28 14.44
C GLY A 2 -18.26 -17.86 14.55
N PHE A 3 -19.06 -17.47 13.58
CA PHE A 3 -19.72 -16.16 13.52
C PHE A 3 -21.19 -16.28 13.92
N ILE A 4 -21.68 -15.25 14.59
CA ILE A 4 -23.11 -15.00 14.76
C ILE A 4 -23.46 -13.85 13.82
N PHE A 5 -24.37 -14.09 12.89
CA PHE A 5 -24.89 -13.05 12.03
C PHE A 5 -26.04 -12.34 12.72
N TRP A 6 -25.89 -11.03 12.87
CA TRP A 6 -26.94 -10.13 13.35
C TRP A 6 -27.21 -9.10 12.27
N GLN A 7 -28.49 -8.90 11.95
CA GLN A 7 -28.94 -7.96 10.93
C GLN A 7 -29.99 -7.05 11.54
N ALA A 8 -29.84 -5.76 11.31
CA ALA A 8 -30.80 -4.72 11.65
C ALA A 8 -30.91 -3.74 10.50
N MET A 9 -32.09 -3.14 10.33
CA MET A 9 -32.32 -2.07 9.37
C MET A 9 -31.79 -0.74 9.93
N ASP A 10 -31.41 0.18 9.06
CA ASP A 10 -30.86 1.49 9.42
C ASP A 10 -31.87 2.40 10.14
N ASP A 11 -33.16 2.17 9.93
CA ASP A 11 -34.26 2.91 10.58
C ASP A 11 -34.59 2.38 11.99
N SER A 12 -34.16 1.17 12.34
CA SER A 12 -34.40 0.58 13.66
C SER A 12 -33.53 1.23 14.75
N ALA A 13 -34.02 1.28 15.99
CA ALA A 13 -33.28 1.87 17.11
C ALA A 13 -31.90 1.21 17.33
N ASP A 14 -31.85 -0.12 17.19
CA ASP A 14 -30.60 -0.88 17.30
C ASP A 14 -29.66 -0.60 16.12
N GLY A 15 -30.20 -0.49 14.91
CA GLY A 15 -29.44 -0.15 13.71
C GLY A 15 -28.84 1.25 13.77
N GLN A 16 -29.60 2.25 14.25
CA GLN A 16 -29.09 3.61 14.48
C GLN A 16 -28.00 3.64 15.55
N THR A 17 -28.22 2.95 16.68
CA THR A 17 -27.21 2.82 17.75
C THR A 17 -25.93 2.18 17.24
N TYR A 18 -26.06 1.12 16.43
CA TYR A 18 -24.94 0.46 15.77
C TYR A 18 -24.22 1.39 14.79
N ALA A 19 -24.96 2.08 13.92
CA ALA A 19 -24.41 2.98 12.92
C ALA A 19 -23.63 4.14 13.56
N GLU A 20 -24.16 4.71 14.64
CA GLU A 20 -23.50 5.76 15.41
C GLU A 20 -22.25 5.24 16.12
N ARG A 21 -22.32 4.05 16.74
CA ARG A 21 -21.19 3.44 17.46
C ARG A 21 -20.03 3.11 16.53
N TYR A 22 -20.32 2.51 15.37
CA TYR A 22 -19.30 2.04 14.43
C TYR A 22 -18.99 3.01 13.29
N LYS A 23 -19.61 4.20 13.30
CA LYS A 23 -19.41 5.26 12.32
C LYS A 23 -19.59 4.72 10.89
N VAL A 24 -20.78 4.18 10.64
CA VAL A 24 -21.20 3.72 9.32
C VAL A 24 -21.42 4.93 8.42
N CYS A 25 -20.81 4.94 7.23
CA CYS A 25 -20.85 6.06 6.31
C CYS A 25 -21.74 5.79 5.09
N ALA A 26 -21.91 4.51 4.71
CA ALA A 26 -22.76 4.12 3.59
C ALA A 26 -23.42 2.75 3.80
N PHE A 27 -24.60 2.59 3.20
CA PHE A 27 -25.35 1.34 3.17
C PHE A 27 -25.35 0.76 1.74
N PRO A 28 -25.43 -0.57 1.58
CA PRO A 28 -25.42 -1.60 2.63
C PRO A 28 -24.07 -1.68 3.38
N HIS A 29 -24.09 -2.16 4.64
CA HIS A 29 -22.92 -2.24 5.53
C HIS A 29 -22.80 -3.63 6.16
N ILE A 30 -21.58 -4.15 6.26
CA ILE A 30 -21.25 -5.37 7.01
C ILE A 30 -19.90 -5.19 7.72
N ALA A 31 -19.79 -5.73 8.94
CA ALA A 31 -18.55 -5.67 9.71
C ALA A 31 -18.38 -6.90 10.60
N ILE A 32 -17.12 -7.18 10.95
CA ILE A 32 -16.74 -8.15 11.97
C ILE A 32 -16.43 -7.37 13.25
N VAL A 33 -17.17 -7.68 14.32
CA VAL A 33 -17.02 -7.06 15.63
C VAL A 33 -16.48 -8.08 16.62
N ASP A 34 -15.45 -7.70 17.37
CA ASP A 34 -14.97 -8.51 18.49
C ASP A 34 -15.93 -8.37 19.69
N PRO A 35 -16.59 -9.46 20.13
CA PRO A 35 -17.53 -9.40 21.24
C PRO A 35 -16.87 -9.05 22.58
N ARG A 36 -15.55 -9.29 22.74
CA ARG A 36 -14.83 -9.00 23.99
C ARG A 36 -14.54 -7.52 24.15
N THR A 37 -14.13 -6.86 23.07
CA THR A 37 -13.69 -5.45 23.09
C THR A 37 -14.71 -4.48 22.50
N GLY A 38 -15.73 -4.99 21.80
CA GLY A 38 -16.71 -4.18 21.07
C GLY A 38 -16.12 -3.45 19.86
N ARG A 39 -14.88 -3.76 19.44
CA ARG A 39 -14.21 -3.09 18.32
C ARG A 39 -14.63 -3.69 16.99
N SER A 40 -14.80 -2.83 15.98
CA SER A 40 -14.90 -3.26 14.59
C SER A 40 -13.49 -3.64 14.10
N LEU A 41 -13.28 -4.92 13.80
CA LEU A 41 -12.00 -5.43 13.32
C LEU A 41 -11.89 -5.37 11.80
N TRP A 42 -13.02 -5.47 11.10
CA TRP A 42 -13.12 -5.35 9.65
C TRP A 42 -14.48 -4.81 9.27
N LYS A 43 -14.58 -4.02 8.19
CA LYS A 43 -15.86 -3.54 7.66
C LYS A 43 -15.84 -3.31 6.15
N LYS A 44 -17.00 -3.46 5.52
CA LYS A 44 -17.27 -3.16 4.11
C LYS A 44 -18.59 -2.43 4.01
N GLU A 45 -18.64 -1.41 3.16
CA GLU A 45 -19.77 -0.49 3.00
C GLU A 45 -20.02 -0.21 1.51
N GLY A 46 -21.26 0.17 1.17
CA GLY A 46 -21.64 0.82 -0.08
C GLY A 46 -21.55 -0.03 -1.34
N TRP A 47 -21.74 -1.36 -1.24
CA TRP A 47 -21.83 -2.18 -2.44
C TRP A 47 -23.18 -2.01 -3.14
N THR A 48 -23.21 -2.23 -4.46
CA THR A 48 -24.40 -2.03 -5.29
C THR A 48 -24.74 -3.31 -6.03
N GLN A 49 -25.87 -3.35 -6.72
CA GLN A 49 -26.23 -4.49 -7.54
C GLN A 49 -25.28 -4.70 -8.73
N VAL A 50 -24.64 -3.62 -9.21
CA VAL A 50 -23.65 -3.67 -10.30
C VAL A 50 -22.32 -4.25 -9.84
N LYS A 51 -21.91 -3.96 -8.60
CA LYS A 51 -20.72 -4.54 -7.96
C LYS A 51 -21.12 -5.15 -6.62
N PRO A 52 -21.77 -6.34 -6.64
CA PRO A 52 -22.31 -6.94 -5.43
C PRO A 52 -21.18 -7.45 -4.54
N PHE A 53 -21.35 -7.26 -3.23
CA PHE A 53 -20.59 -8.00 -2.26
C PHE A 53 -21.31 -9.32 -2.00
N THR A 54 -20.81 -10.40 -2.60
CA THR A 54 -21.44 -11.72 -2.55
C THR A 54 -21.12 -12.44 -1.25
N ALA A 55 -21.91 -13.47 -0.93
CA ALA A 55 -21.66 -14.32 0.22
C ALA A 55 -20.31 -15.05 0.12
N GLU A 56 -19.89 -15.44 -1.09
CA GLU A 56 -18.57 -16.06 -1.35
C GLU A 56 -17.43 -15.12 -0.93
N ASN A 57 -17.49 -13.85 -1.33
CA ASN A 57 -16.50 -12.85 -0.95
C ASN A 57 -16.42 -12.70 0.58
N PHE A 58 -17.56 -12.71 1.28
CA PHE A 58 -17.55 -12.65 2.74
C PHE A 58 -17.00 -13.94 3.36
N ALA A 59 -17.32 -15.11 2.79
CA ALA A 59 -16.86 -16.39 3.30
C ALA A 59 -15.32 -16.50 3.25
N GLU A 60 -14.69 -16.06 2.16
CA GLU A 60 -13.22 -16.01 2.05
C GLU A 60 -12.61 -15.14 3.15
N ILE A 61 -13.18 -13.94 3.36
CA ILE A 61 -12.72 -13.00 4.39
C ILE A 61 -12.93 -13.58 5.79
N ALA A 62 -14.06 -14.23 6.04
CA ALA A 62 -14.36 -14.87 7.31
C ALA A 62 -13.40 -16.04 7.60
N MET A 63 -13.05 -16.84 6.60
CA MET A 63 -12.07 -17.93 6.72
C MET A 63 -10.67 -17.41 7.04
N ASP A 64 -10.18 -16.41 6.30
CA ASP A 64 -8.89 -15.77 6.59
C ASP A 64 -8.89 -15.13 7.99
N PHE A 65 -10.00 -14.49 8.38
CA PHE A 65 -10.14 -13.89 9.71
C PHE A 65 -10.02 -14.94 10.83
N CYS A 66 -10.74 -16.06 10.74
CA CYS A 66 -10.64 -17.15 11.72
C CYS A 66 -9.21 -17.71 11.82
N SER A 67 -8.46 -17.76 10.72
CA SER A 67 -7.07 -18.26 10.76
C SER A 67 -6.12 -17.35 11.54
N ARG A 68 -6.39 -16.03 11.58
CA ARG A 68 -5.52 -15.01 12.21
C ARG A 68 -5.95 -14.63 13.62
N HIS A 69 -7.25 -14.75 13.91
CA HIS A 69 -7.87 -14.23 15.13
C HIS A 69 -8.45 -15.36 15.98
N SER A 70 -7.58 -16.21 16.52
CA SER A 70 -8.02 -17.25 17.44
C SER A 70 -8.35 -16.69 18.83
N PHE A 71 -9.47 -17.14 19.40
CA PHE A 71 -9.94 -16.75 20.73
C PHE A 71 -9.14 -17.40 21.87
N ASP A 72 -8.39 -18.47 21.60
CA ASP A 72 -7.57 -19.21 22.58
C ASP A 72 -6.31 -18.45 23.02
N LYS A 73 -6.00 -17.33 22.36
CA LYS A 73 -4.93 -16.42 22.78
C LYS A 73 -5.56 -15.19 23.42
N ASP A 74 -5.10 -14.85 24.61
CA ASP A 74 -5.47 -13.59 25.26
C ASP A 74 -5.22 -12.41 24.30
N PRO A 75 -6.10 -11.40 24.27
CA PRO A 75 -5.91 -10.23 23.43
C PRO A 75 -4.60 -9.56 23.84
N LEU A 76 -3.55 -9.77 23.03
CA LEU A 76 -2.28 -9.11 23.22
C LEU A 76 -2.53 -7.60 23.18
N PRO A 77 -2.00 -6.83 24.14
CA PRO A 77 -2.07 -5.38 24.07
C PRO A 77 -1.49 -4.94 22.72
N PRO A 78 -2.02 -3.85 22.12
CA PRO A 78 -1.50 -3.37 20.85
C PRO A 78 0.00 -3.23 20.98
N VAL A 79 0.76 -3.91 20.11
CA VAL A 79 2.20 -3.74 20.01
C VAL A 79 2.39 -2.26 19.74
N LYS A 80 2.78 -1.50 20.77
CA LYS A 80 3.31 -0.17 20.61
C LYS A 80 4.49 -0.40 19.68
N LYS A 81 4.35 -0.02 18.42
CA LYS A 81 5.51 0.16 17.55
C LYS A 81 6.35 1.16 18.31
N SER A 82 7.36 0.67 19.02
CA SER A 82 8.30 1.49 19.77
C SER A 82 8.75 2.55 18.80
N ALA A 83 8.48 3.80 19.15
CA ALA A 83 8.84 4.95 18.34
C ALA A 83 10.28 4.74 17.89
N THR A 84 10.48 4.57 16.58
CA THR A 84 11.80 4.61 15.98
C THR A 84 12.43 5.91 16.46
N PRO A 85 13.59 5.88 17.14
CA PRO A 85 14.23 7.11 17.56
C PRO A 85 14.57 7.89 16.29
N ASN A 86 14.15 9.15 16.33
CA ASN A 86 14.33 10.17 15.31
C ASN A 86 15.80 10.18 14.84
N ILE A 87 16.08 9.68 13.62
CA ILE A 87 17.40 9.76 12.99
C ILE A 87 17.54 11.18 12.42
N ASN A 88 17.66 12.16 13.32
CA ASN A 88 18.14 13.51 13.03
C ASN A 88 19.19 13.93 14.07
N GLY A 89 19.99 12.96 14.53
CA GLY A 89 21.21 13.20 15.29
C GLY A 89 22.38 12.62 14.52
N GLU A 90 23.30 13.47 14.08
CA GLU A 90 24.57 13.11 13.49
C GLU A 90 25.27 12.04 14.35
N ARG A 91 25.23 10.78 13.91
CA ARG A 91 26.11 9.77 14.50
C ARG A 91 27.52 10.07 14.00
N LYS A 92 28.32 10.74 14.83
CA LYS A 92 29.77 10.67 14.71
C LYS A 92 30.15 9.19 14.78
N ARG A 93 30.42 8.58 13.62
CA ARG A 93 31.15 7.32 13.56
C ARG A 93 32.52 7.58 14.19
N PRO A 94 32.93 6.89 15.26
CA PRO A 94 34.33 6.94 15.66
C PRO A 94 35.13 6.33 14.51
N PHE A 95 36.09 7.10 13.99
CA PHE A 95 37.07 6.61 13.03
C PHE A 95 38.03 5.72 13.83
N MET A 96 37.67 4.44 14.01
CA MET A 96 38.56 3.46 14.63
C MET A 96 39.69 3.17 13.64
N SER A 97 40.94 3.34 14.07
CA SER A 97 42.09 3.01 13.24
C SER A 97 42.16 1.49 13.03
N GLU A 98 42.76 1.04 11.92
CA GLU A 98 42.91 -0.38 11.56
C GLU A 98 43.46 -1.23 12.71
N ASN A 99 44.38 -0.67 13.51
CA ASN A 99 44.99 -1.36 14.64
C ASN A 99 43.98 -1.62 15.78
N GLU A 100 43.05 -0.70 16.02
CA GLU A 100 42.01 -0.83 17.05
C GLU A 100 40.96 -1.90 16.67
N GLN A 101 40.65 -2.02 15.38
CA GLN A 101 39.78 -3.10 14.88
C GLN A 101 40.45 -4.48 14.98
N MET A 102 41.77 -4.55 14.75
CA MET A 102 42.54 -5.79 14.86
C MET A 102 42.63 -6.28 16.32
N GLU A 103 42.88 -5.38 17.27
CA GLU A 103 42.90 -5.72 18.70
C GLU A 103 41.52 -6.20 19.21
N ALA A 104 40.43 -5.57 18.76
CA ALA A 104 39.07 -5.99 19.11
C ALA A 104 38.75 -7.40 18.57
N ALA A 105 39.20 -7.73 17.35
CA ALA A 105 39.05 -9.06 16.76
C ALA A 105 39.86 -10.14 17.52
N VAL A 106 41.08 -9.82 17.94
CA VAL A 106 41.91 -10.71 18.76
C VAL A 106 41.29 -10.92 20.15
N ALA A 107 40.74 -9.87 20.76
CA ALA A 107 40.05 -9.96 22.05
C ALA A 107 38.77 -10.82 21.96
N ALA A 108 38.01 -10.70 20.88
CA ALA A 108 36.85 -11.56 20.60
C ALA A 108 37.26 -13.03 20.39
N SER A 109 38.45 -13.24 19.82
CA SER A 109 39.02 -14.58 19.61
C SER A 109 39.48 -15.24 20.92
N LEU A 110 39.97 -14.46 21.89
CA LEU A 110 40.42 -14.95 23.22
C LEU A 110 39.26 -15.24 24.20
N THR A 111 38.09 -14.62 24.00
CA THR A 111 36.90 -14.85 24.85
C THR A 111 36.09 -16.09 24.42
N SER A 112 36.41 -16.70 23.27
CA SER A 112 35.67 -17.85 22.75
C SER A 112 36.12 -19.21 23.31
N SER A 113 37.08 -19.24 24.23
CA SER A 113 37.53 -20.43 24.93
C SER A 113 37.07 -20.40 26.39
N ASN A 114 35.76 -20.60 26.62
CA ASN A 114 35.15 -21.21 27.81
C ASN A 114 33.62 -21.05 27.79
N HIS A 115 32.87 -21.96 27.16
CA HIS A 115 31.80 -22.73 27.82
C HIS A 115 31.21 -23.82 26.89
N ASP A 116 30.97 -24.98 27.50
CA ASP A 116 30.55 -26.27 26.95
C ASP A 116 29.18 -26.29 26.24
N GLY A 117 29.19 -26.87 25.03
CA GLY A 117 28.45 -28.11 24.70
C GLY A 117 26.92 -28.11 24.59
N LYS A 118 26.39 -28.07 23.36
CA LYS A 118 25.89 -29.30 22.68
C LYS A 118 25.62 -29.08 21.18
N SER A 119 26.33 -29.88 20.39
CA SER A 119 26.35 -29.96 18.93
C SER A 119 25.18 -30.73 18.32
N LYS A 120 24.88 -30.42 17.05
CA LYS A 120 24.92 -31.30 15.85
C LYS A 120 24.14 -30.58 14.73
N GLY A 121 24.63 -30.34 13.53
CA GLY A 121 25.86 -30.70 12.84
C GLY A 121 25.60 -30.40 11.37
N ASP A 122 26.41 -29.53 10.77
CA ASP A 122 26.47 -29.27 9.34
C ASP A 122 27.13 -30.45 8.63
N GLU A 123 26.76 -30.75 7.38
CA GLU A 123 27.71 -30.74 6.24
C GLU A 123 27.09 -31.16 4.87
N ASP A 124 27.59 -30.48 3.84
CA ASP A 124 27.77 -30.86 2.42
C ASP A 124 26.69 -30.67 1.32
N GLU A 125 26.91 -29.59 0.55
CA GLU A 125 27.20 -29.50 -0.90
C GLU A 125 26.60 -30.47 -1.96
N CYS A 126 26.11 -29.82 -3.03
CA CYS A 126 26.19 -30.14 -4.48
C CYS A 126 25.12 -30.98 -5.23
N ILE A 127 24.45 -30.26 -6.16
CA ILE A 127 24.18 -30.57 -7.59
C ILE A 127 23.14 -31.65 -7.97
N MET A 128 22.09 -31.20 -8.70
CA MET A 128 21.59 -31.60 -10.05
C MET A 128 20.46 -30.57 -10.39
N GLU A 129 20.52 -29.72 -11.44
CA GLU A 129 20.20 -30.00 -12.88
C GLU A 129 18.86 -30.77 -13.03
N ASP A 130 17.91 -30.52 -13.93
CA ASP A 130 17.65 -29.72 -15.14
C ASP A 130 16.10 -29.93 -15.34
N ASP A 131 15.26 -29.02 -15.82
CA ASP A 131 14.94 -28.76 -17.23
C ASP A 131 13.92 -27.58 -17.21
N ASN A 132 14.19 -26.40 -17.79
CA ASN A 132 14.07 -26.01 -19.21
C ASN A 132 12.59 -26.08 -19.70
N TYR A 133 11.99 -25.13 -20.43
CA TYR A 133 12.40 -24.35 -21.61
C TYR A 133 11.66 -22.99 -21.58
N GLU A 134 12.32 -21.83 -21.60
CA GLU A 134 13.09 -21.16 -22.66
C GLU A 134 12.23 -20.23 -23.53
N ILE A 135 12.72 -19.00 -23.58
CA ILE A 135 12.24 -17.81 -24.28
C ILE A 135 12.86 -17.86 -25.68
N GLU A 136 12.10 -17.53 -26.73
CA GLU A 136 12.69 -17.03 -27.97
C GLU A 136 12.20 -15.63 -28.31
N PHE A 137 13.15 -14.70 -28.26
CA PHE A 137 13.09 -13.35 -28.82
C PHE A 137 14.25 -13.23 -29.80
N LEU A 138 13.97 -12.91 -31.07
CA LEU A 138 14.65 -11.89 -31.91
C LEU A 138 14.32 -12.08 -33.40
N GLY A 139 13.88 -11.01 -34.07
CA GLY A 139 13.64 -11.02 -35.52
C GLY A 139 13.16 -9.70 -36.15
N THR A 140 14.05 -8.72 -36.19
CA THR A 140 14.18 -7.50 -37.02
C THR A 140 13.36 -7.33 -38.33
N ARG A 141 12.79 -6.11 -38.48
CA ARG A 141 12.48 -5.23 -39.66
C ARG A 141 11.49 -5.60 -40.79
N ASP A 142 10.65 -4.59 -41.02
CA ASP A 142 10.11 -4.00 -42.27
C ASP A 142 8.80 -4.52 -42.90
N GLY A 143 7.89 -3.57 -43.13
CA GLY A 143 6.89 -3.61 -44.22
C GLY A 143 5.40 -3.79 -43.85
N LEU A 144 4.67 -2.65 -43.71
CA LEU A 144 3.48 -2.25 -44.50
C LEU A 144 2.38 -3.34 -44.73
N VAL A 145 1.07 -3.19 -44.44
CA VAL A 145 0.12 -2.06 -44.53
C VAL A 145 -1.22 -2.47 -43.87
N GLU A 146 -1.92 -1.48 -43.28
CA GLU A 146 -3.37 -1.16 -43.35
C GLU A 146 -4.45 -2.24 -43.05
N ALA A 147 -5.62 -1.97 -42.48
CA ALA A 147 -6.26 -0.82 -41.84
C ALA A 147 -7.59 -1.33 -41.24
N ASP A 148 -7.93 -0.89 -40.04
CA ASP A 148 -9.30 -0.57 -39.57
C ASP A 148 -9.14 0.02 -38.15
N SER A 149 -9.02 1.34 -37.97
CA SER A 149 -10.05 2.38 -38.13
C SER A 149 -11.23 2.25 -37.16
N GLU A 150 -10.96 2.12 -35.86
CA GLU A 150 -11.87 2.65 -34.83
C GLU A 150 -11.09 3.48 -33.80
N GLU A 151 -11.59 4.68 -33.55
CA GLU A 151 -10.97 5.79 -32.84
C GLU A 151 -10.52 5.46 -31.40
N LYS A 152 -9.24 5.12 -31.22
CA LYS A 152 -8.62 5.19 -29.89
C LYS A 152 -8.40 6.66 -29.53
N LYS A 153 -9.36 7.23 -28.78
CA LYS A 153 -9.11 8.44 -27.99
C LYS A 153 -7.83 8.20 -27.19
N PRO A 154 -6.79 9.06 -27.30
CA PRO A 154 -5.53 8.85 -26.59
C PRO A 154 -5.84 8.66 -25.11
N SER A 155 -5.35 7.53 -24.58
CA SER A 155 -5.63 7.14 -23.20
C SER A 155 -5.21 8.29 -22.29
N PHE A 156 -6.02 8.56 -21.26
CA PHE A 156 -5.72 9.61 -20.28
C PHE A 156 -4.29 9.47 -19.72
N LEU A 157 -3.78 8.24 -19.61
CA LEU A 157 -2.42 7.90 -19.23
C LEU A 157 -1.36 8.39 -20.22
N GLU A 158 -1.53 8.27 -21.54
CA GLU A 158 -0.58 8.83 -22.51
C GLU A 158 -0.48 10.36 -22.38
N LYS A 159 -1.60 11.03 -22.11
CA LYS A 159 -1.61 12.49 -21.86
C LYS A 159 -0.96 12.88 -20.53
N LEU A 160 -0.85 11.96 -19.58
CA LEU A 160 -0.18 12.19 -18.28
C LEU A 160 1.31 11.88 -18.36
N LEU A 161 1.71 10.87 -19.14
CA LEU A 161 3.11 10.50 -19.35
C LEU A 161 3.89 11.61 -20.08
N SER A 162 3.25 12.34 -21.00
CA SER A 162 3.85 13.48 -21.71
C SER A 162 3.94 14.78 -20.89
N VAL A 163 3.40 14.82 -19.66
CA VAL A 163 3.50 16.00 -18.80
C VAL A 163 4.77 15.88 -17.98
N GLU A 164 5.81 16.62 -18.35
CA GLU A 164 7.03 16.73 -17.56
C GLU A 164 6.68 17.34 -16.19
N VAL A 165 6.80 16.54 -15.13
CA VAL A 165 6.61 17.03 -13.77
C VAL A 165 7.92 17.72 -13.37
N GLY A 166 8.03 19.01 -13.70
CA GLY A 166 9.19 19.87 -13.41
C GLY A 166 9.58 19.88 -11.93
N ASP A 167 10.81 20.30 -11.63
CA ASP A 167 11.47 20.15 -10.32
C ASP A 167 10.63 20.54 -9.09
N GLU A 168 10.89 19.86 -7.97
CA GLU A 168 10.22 20.09 -6.69
C GLU A 168 10.37 21.57 -6.25
N PRO A 169 9.28 22.35 -6.18
CA PRO A 169 9.37 23.74 -5.74
C PRO A 169 9.75 23.81 -4.26
N ALA A 170 10.68 24.71 -3.93
CA ALA A 170 11.18 24.92 -2.57
C ALA A 170 10.08 25.37 -1.59
N ASP A 171 9.09 26.13 -2.07
CA ASP A 171 7.88 26.51 -1.33
C ASP A 171 6.63 26.03 -2.09
N GLY A 172 5.89 25.10 -1.49
CA GLY A 172 4.82 24.39 -2.18
C GLY A 172 3.95 23.54 -1.25
N ALA A 173 2.81 23.11 -1.78
CA ALA A 173 1.89 22.19 -1.15
C ALA A 173 2.52 20.79 -1.08
N ARG A 174 2.75 20.29 0.15
CA ARG A 174 3.32 18.96 0.36
C ARG A 174 2.21 17.91 0.26
N ILE A 175 2.36 16.95 -0.64
CA ILE A 175 1.38 15.90 -0.85
C ILE A 175 2.02 14.53 -0.61
N GLN A 176 1.34 13.69 0.17
CA GLN A 176 1.73 12.31 0.39
C GLN A 176 0.82 11.37 -0.40
N MET A 177 1.36 10.71 -1.42
CA MET A 177 0.65 9.69 -2.20
C MET A 177 0.91 8.30 -1.61
N ARG A 178 -0.15 7.59 -1.27
CA ARG A 178 -0.13 6.22 -0.74
C ARG A 178 -0.45 5.26 -1.86
N MET A 179 0.51 4.44 -2.21
CA MET A 179 0.41 3.52 -3.32
C MET A 179 -0.23 2.19 -2.89
N PRO A 180 -0.86 1.45 -3.81
CA PRO A 180 -1.45 0.14 -3.54
C PRO A 180 -0.41 -0.97 -3.32
N ASP A 181 0.84 -0.77 -3.76
CA ASP A 181 2.00 -1.64 -3.49
C ASP A 181 2.59 -1.45 -2.06
N ALA A 182 1.88 -0.71 -1.21
CA ALA A 182 2.29 -0.27 0.12
C ALA A 182 3.44 0.75 0.18
N THR A 183 3.95 1.23 -0.95
CA THR A 183 4.93 2.31 -1.02
C THR A 183 4.26 3.68 -0.79
N ARG A 184 5.10 4.68 -0.49
CA ARG A 184 4.65 6.04 -0.20
C ARG A 184 5.54 6.99 -0.98
N LEU A 185 4.93 7.78 -1.85
CA LEU A 185 5.59 8.86 -2.55
C LEU A 185 5.23 10.17 -1.86
N VAL A 186 6.22 11.02 -1.59
CA VAL A 186 6.00 12.34 -1.02
C VAL A 186 6.68 13.34 -1.94
N ARG A 187 5.93 14.33 -2.39
CA ARG A 187 6.46 15.40 -3.25
C ARG A 187 5.76 16.72 -2.91
N ARG A 188 6.49 17.82 -3.01
CA ARG A 188 5.91 19.16 -3.02
C ARG A 188 5.50 19.55 -4.44
N PHE A 189 4.35 20.19 -4.54
CA PHE A 189 3.83 20.77 -5.77
C PHE A 189 3.57 22.26 -5.55
N GLY A 190 3.57 23.07 -6.61
CA GLY A 190 3.16 24.47 -6.51
C GLY A 190 1.70 24.57 -6.05
N LYS A 191 1.37 25.61 -5.27
CA LYS A 191 -0.02 25.83 -4.82
C LYS A 191 -1.00 26.02 -5.99
N ASN A 192 -0.49 26.62 -7.07
CA ASN A 192 -1.21 26.88 -8.31
C ASN A 192 -1.09 25.74 -9.34
N ASP A 193 -0.34 24.68 -9.04
CA ASP A 193 -0.23 23.56 -9.97
C ASP A 193 -1.58 22.84 -10.06
N ALA A 194 -1.90 22.36 -11.26
CA ALA A 194 -3.09 21.58 -11.50
C ALA A 194 -2.98 20.19 -10.86
N VAL A 195 -4.10 19.63 -10.41
CA VAL A 195 -4.17 18.25 -9.87
C VAL A 195 -3.65 17.22 -10.88
N LYS A 196 -3.76 17.51 -12.19
CA LYS A 196 -3.16 16.72 -13.27
C LYS A 196 -1.67 16.41 -13.06
N MET A 197 -0.90 17.31 -12.44
CA MET A 197 0.53 17.09 -12.15
C MET A 197 0.75 15.94 -11.16
N ILE A 198 -0.17 15.75 -10.20
CA ILE A 198 -0.10 14.65 -9.23
C ILE A 198 -0.31 13.31 -9.94
N TYR A 199 -1.28 13.26 -10.86
CA TYR A 199 -1.51 12.08 -11.69
C TYR A 199 -0.30 11.76 -12.58
N ALA A 200 0.30 12.76 -13.21
CA ALA A 200 1.49 12.58 -14.03
C ALA A 200 2.68 12.06 -13.21
N PHE A 201 2.85 12.57 -11.98
CA PHE A 201 3.91 12.13 -11.09
C PHE A 201 3.75 10.66 -10.68
N VAL A 202 2.54 10.25 -10.33
CA VAL A 202 2.23 8.85 -10.00
C VAL A 202 2.44 7.95 -11.21
N ALA A 203 2.07 8.39 -12.41
CA ALA A 203 2.30 7.65 -13.66
C ALA A 203 3.80 7.46 -13.96
N GLN A 204 4.64 8.44 -13.65
CA GLN A 204 6.10 8.38 -13.90
C GLN A 204 6.90 7.67 -12.81
N ASN A 205 6.39 7.59 -11.58
CA ASN A 205 7.12 7.00 -10.45
C ASN A 205 6.68 5.56 -10.14
N ASN A 206 5.66 5.04 -10.82
CA ASN A 206 5.18 3.68 -10.62
C ASN A 206 5.27 2.85 -11.91
N ASP A 207 5.93 1.70 -11.83
CA ASP A 207 6.10 0.77 -12.94
C ASP A 207 4.78 0.13 -13.40
N GLU A 208 3.82 -0.10 -12.49
CA GLU A 208 2.48 -0.59 -12.87
C GLU A 208 1.66 0.47 -13.62
N ALA A 209 1.81 1.75 -13.24
CA ALA A 209 1.17 2.84 -13.96
C ALA A 209 1.83 3.08 -15.33
N LYS A 210 3.15 2.94 -15.44
CA LYS A 210 3.89 2.95 -16.72
C LYS A 210 3.48 1.81 -17.64
N LYS A 211 3.15 0.64 -17.08
CA LYS A 211 2.64 -0.52 -17.82
C LYS A 211 1.23 -0.30 -18.39
N GLY A 212 0.63 0.88 -18.18
CA GLY A 212 -0.68 1.24 -18.75
C GLY A 212 -1.86 0.80 -17.88
N LYS A 213 -1.64 0.50 -16.60
CA LYS A 213 -2.72 0.17 -15.67
C LYS A 213 -3.41 1.45 -15.20
N ASP A 214 -4.72 1.51 -15.41
CA ASP A 214 -5.54 2.64 -14.98
C ASP A 214 -5.59 2.76 -13.45
N PHE A 215 -5.47 3.99 -12.95
CA PHE A 215 -5.55 4.28 -11.53
C PHE A 215 -6.36 5.56 -11.25
N MET A 216 -6.90 5.63 -10.04
CA MET A 216 -7.62 6.79 -9.51
C MET A 216 -6.94 7.31 -8.24
N LEU A 217 -7.00 8.63 -8.04
CA LEU A 217 -6.52 9.27 -6.83
C LEU A 217 -7.69 9.61 -5.92
N MET A 218 -7.60 9.21 -4.66
CA MET A 218 -8.62 9.45 -3.64
C MET A 218 -8.06 10.44 -2.60
N ALA A 219 -8.74 11.56 -2.37
CA ALA A 219 -8.33 12.57 -1.39
C ALA A 219 -9.51 13.03 -0.52
N GLY A 220 -9.21 13.69 0.60
CA GLY A 220 -10.22 14.19 1.55
C GLY A 220 -10.74 13.15 2.54
N PHE A 221 -11.61 13.62 3.45
CA PHE A 221 -12.33 12.80 4.40
C PHE A 221 -13.82 13.20 4.37
N PRO A 222 -14.73 12.36 3.84
CA PRO A 222 -14.51 11.01 3.30
C PRO A 222 -13.66 10.98 2.01
N PRO A 223 -12.96 9.85 1.69
CA PRO A 223 -12.15 9.75 0.48
C PRO A 223 -13.00 9.89 -0.77
N LYS A 224 -12.81 10.98 -1.52
CA LYS A 224 -13.48 11.27 -2.78
C LYS A 224 -12.49 11.12 -3.92
N ASP A 225 -12.97 10.61 -5.05
CA ASP A 225 -12.19 10.58 -6.28
C ASP A 225 -11.99 12.00 -6.82
N ILE A 226 -10.73 12.37 -7.09
CA ILE A 226 -10.33 13.69 -7.61
C ILE A 226 -10.14 13.69 -9.14
N VAL A 227 -10.55 12.63 -9.86
CA VAL A 227 -10.57 12.61 -11.34
C VAL A 227 -11.42 13.75 -11.93
N GLY A 228 -12.45 14.22 -11.24
CA GLY A 228 -13.30 15.33 -11.71
C GLY A 228 -12.62 16.71 -11.63
N ASP A 229 -11.54 16.82 -10.86
CA ASP A 229 -10.93 18.09 -10.44
C ASP A 229 -9.53 18.29 -11.06
N LEU A 230 -9.26 17.64 -12.20
CA LEU A 230 -7.92 17.58 -12.83
C LEU A 230 -7.34 18.94 -13.20
N ASP A 231 -8.19 19.86 -13.66
CA ASP A 231 -7.81 21.20 -14.10
C ASP A 231 -7.85 22.22 -12.96
N LEU A 232 -8.30 21.82 -11.76
CA LEU A 232 -8.31 22.68 -10.57
C LEU A 232 -6.93 22.72 -9.93
N SER A 233 -6.64 23.82 -9.23
CA SER A 233 -5.40 23.97 -8.49
C SER A 233 -5.40 23.13 -7.21
N ILE A 234 -4.22 22.67 -6.81
CA ILE A 234 -3.98 21.90 -5.61
C ILE A 234 -4.49 22.61 -4.34
N GLU A 235 -4.39 23.94 -4.30
CA GLU A 235 -4.93 24.76 -3.21
C GLU A 235 -6.47 24.76 -3.18
N SER A 236 -7.13 24.87 -4.33
CA SER A 236 -8.60 24.85 -4.43
C SER A 236 -9.19 23.51 -3.99
N CYS A 237 -8.47 22.41 -4.27
CA CYS A 237 -8.85 21.07 -3.85
C CYS A 237 -8.47 20.75 -2.39
N GLY A 238 -7.84 21.69 -1.67
CA GLY A 238 -7.45 21.51 -0.28
C GLY A 238 -6.43 20.38 -0.07
N LEU A 239 -5.60 20.09 -1.07
CA LEU A 239 -4.67 18.96 -1.05
C LEU A 239 -3.35 19.25 -0.32
N ASN A 240 -3.14 20.50 0.11
CA ASN A 240 -1.93 20.88 0.82
C ASN A 240 -1.83 20.19 2.19
N GLY A 241 -0.77 19.41 2.39
CA GLY A 241 -0.53 18.63 3.60
C GLY A 241 -1.41 17.39 3.71
N GLN A 242 -2.23 17.09 2.70
CA GLN A 242 -3.09 15.91 2.70
C GLN A 242 -2.39 14.66 2.16
N ALA A 243 -2.93 13.51 2.57
CA ALA A 243 -2.58 12.23 2.02
C ALA A 243 -3.59 11.84 0.93
N VAL A 244 -3.08 11.58 -0.27
CA VAL A 244 -3.83 11.06 -1.40
C VAL A 244 -3.59 9.56 -1.46
N THR A 245 -4.65 8.77 -1.63
CA THR A 245 -4.55 7.31 -1.77
C THR A 245 -4.75 6.94 -3.22
N VAL A 246 -3.79 6.23 -3.81
CA VAL A 246 -3.86 5.70 -5.17
C VAL A 246 -4.57 4.35 -5.12
N ARG A 247 -5.56 4.16 -5.99
CA ARG A 247 -6.22 2.86 -6.19
C ARG A 247 -6.18 2.47 -7.65
N TRP A 248 -5.95 1.19 -7.91
CA TRP A 248 -6.12 0.63 -9.25
C TRP A 248 -7.58 0.63 -9.63
N LYS A 249 -7.84 0.92 -10.90
CA LYS A 249 -9.14 0.71 -11.51
C LYS A 249 -9.21 -0.75 -11.94
N ASP A 250 -10.22 -1.45 -11.45
CA ASP A 250 -10.54 -2.83 -11.87
C ASP A 250 -11.15 -2.84 -13.28
#